data_AF-A0AAV0G9E3-F1
#
_entry.id   AF-A0AAV0G9E3-F1
#
_cell.length_a   1.000
_cell.length_b   1.000
_cell.length_c   1.000
_cell.angle_alpha   90.00
_cell.angle_beta   90.00
_cell.angle_gamma   90.00
#
_symmetry.space_group_name_H-M   'P 1'
#
loop_
_entity.id
_entity.type
_entity.pdbx_description
1 polymer ?
#
loop_
_entity_poly.entity_id
_entity_poly.type
_entity_poly.pdbx_seq_one_letter_code
_entity_poly.pdbx_strand_id
1 'polypeptide(L)'
;MPFTSQASSLQLLTMLNGILYMVLGSIIGYPIASASAGALRELWKNDLVALKGACPNCGDEVFAFVRQNQSNQCPHRTECHVCDSMLEFRLKVEQSISRHGRQKWVYGRVYLIRQQGRRQRQ
;
A
#
# COMPACT_ATOMS: atom_id res chain seq x y z
N MET A 1 39.26 25.58 -45.28
CA MET A 1 38.49 24.33 -45.05
C MET A 1 37.51 24.54 -43.88
N PRO A 2 36.33 25.16 -44.08
CA PRO A 2 35.37 25.45 -43.00
C PRO A 2 34.30 24.37 -42.80
N PHE A 3 34.19 23.37 -43.68
CA PHE A 3 33.15 22.34 -43.60
C PHE A 3 33.31 21.35 -42.45
N THR A 4 34.55 21.11 -41.99
CA THR A 4 34.85 20.19 -40.90
C THR A 4 34.45 20.73 -39.52
N SER A 5 34.52 22.05 -39.28
CA SER A 5 34.06 22.67 -38.03
C SER A 5 32.53 22.74 -37.93
N GLN A 6 31.85 22.88 -39.06
CA GLN A 6 30.38 22.89 -39.12
C GLN A 6 29.80 21.48 -38.86
N ALA A 7 30.41 20.42 -39.41
CA ALA A 7 29.99 19.05 -39.15
C ALA A 7 30.18 18.63 -37.69
N SER A 8 31.30 19.03 -37.09
CA SER A 8 31.62 18.72 -35.68
C SER A 8 30.76 19.51 -34.69
N SER A 9 30.38 20.75 -35.00
CA SER A 9 29.40 21.51 -34.19
C SER A 9 27.99 20.93 -34.27
N LEU A 10 27.55 20.44 -35.43
CA LEU A 10 26.24 19.79 -35.60
C LEU A 10 26.17 18.44 -34.86
N GLN A 11 27.26 17.65 -34.88
CA GLN A 11 27.37 16.44 -34.06
C GLN A 11 27.31 16.74 -32.56
N LEU A 12 27.97 17.81 -32.11
CA LEU A 12 27.94 18.24 -30.71
C LEU A 12 26.52 18.68 -30.27
N LEU A 13 25.80 19.44 -31.11
CA LEU A 13 24.40 19.79 -30.89
C LEU A 13 23.48 18.57 -30.81
N THR A 14 23.72 17.56 -31.66
CA THR A 14 22.96 16.31 -31.65
C THR A 14 23.17 15.54 -30.35
N MET A 15 24.43 15.44 -29.89
CA MET A 15 24.77 14.84 -28.60
C MET A 15 24.13 15.60 -27.42
N LEU A 16 24.21 16.93 -27.40
CA LEU A 16 23.61 17.75 -26.35
C LEU A 16 22.09 17.59 -26.29
N ASN A 17 21.42 17.55 -27.44
CA ASN A 17 19.99 17.30 -27.48
C ASN A 17 19.65 15.90 -26.94
N GLY A 18 20.42 14.87 -27.31
CA GLY A 18 20.24 13.52 -26.77
C GLY A 18 20.39 13.45 -25.24
N ILE A 19 21.43 14.10 -24.71
CA ILE A 19 21.65 14.20 -23.25
C ILE A 19 20.48 14.95 -22.60
N LEU A 20 20.02 16.06 -23.20
CA LEU A 20 18.92 16.85 -22.68
C LEU A 20 17.62 16.02 -22.60
N TYR A 21 17.29 15.26 -23.65
CA TYR A 21 16.14 14.35 -23.65
C TYR A 21 16.25 13.27 -22.57
N MET A 22 17.43 12.68 -22.38
CA MET A 22 17.65 11.67 -21.34
C MET A 22 17.51 12.26 -19.93
N VAL A 23 18.04 13.45 -19.70
CA VAL A 23 17.93 14.16 -18.41
C VAL A 23 16.47 14.54 -18.13
N LEU A 24 15.79 15.17 -19.09
CA LEU A 24 14.37 15.53 -18.95
C LEU A 24 13.49 14.30 -18.72
N GLY A 25 13.72 13.24 -19.50
CA GLY A 25 13.02 11.96 -19.34
C GLY A 25 13.28 11.32 -17.98
N SER A 26 14.50 11.45 -17.43
CA SER A 26 14.83 10.93 -16.10
C SER A 26 14.18 11.75 -14.99
N ILE A 27 14.15 13.08 -15.09
CA ILE A 27 13.50 13.95 -14.09
C ILE A 27 12.00 13.66 -14.01
N ILE A 28 11.35 13.43 -15.15
CA ILE A 28 9.92 13.14 -15.22
C ILE A 28 9.63 11.67 -14.87
N GLY A 29 10.46 10.74 -15.34
CA GLY A 29 10.24 9.31 -15.19
C GLY A 29 10.66 8.74 -13.82
N TYR A 30 11.71 9.28 -13.20
CA TYR A 30 12.18 8.85 -11.89
C TYR A 30 11.11 8.87 -10.78
N PRO A 31 10.30 9.94 -10.59
CA PRO A 31 9.25 9.92 -9.56
C PRO A 31 8.21 8.82 -9.83
N ILE A 32 7.86 8.57 -11.09
CA ILE A 32 6.90 7.51 -11.46
C ILE A 32 7.49 6.12 -11.18
N ALA A 33 8.73 5.89 -11.62
CA ALA A 33 9.41 4.62 -11.43
C ALA A 33 9.68 4.33 -9.93
N SER A 34 10.09 5.34 -9.17
CA SER A 34 10.36 5.21 -7.73
C SER A 34 9.10 4.99 -6.91
N ALA A 35 7.98 5.68 -7.22
CA ALA A 35 6.69 5.42 -6.59
C ALA A 35 6.22 3.98 -6.86
N SER A 36 6.36 3.52 -8.10
CA SER A 36 6.01 2.15 -8.51
C SER A 36 6.87 1.10 -7.80
N ALA A 37 8.18 1.31 -7.75
CA ALA A 37 9.11 0.44 -7.03
C ALA A 37 8.83 0.44 -5.51
N GLY A 38 8.43 1.58 -4.96
CA GLY A 38 7.99 1.70 -3.57
C GLY A 38 6.77 0.83 -3.27
N ALA A 39 5.71 0.94 -4.09
CA ALA A 39 4.50 0.13 -3.94
C ALA A 39 4.79 -1.38 -4.09
N LEU A 40 5.61 -1.77 -5.06
CA LEU A 40 6.04 -3.15 -5.24
C LEU A 40 6.85 -3.67 -4.04
N ARG A 41 7.72 -2.83 -3.47
CA ARG A 41 8.49 -3.18 -2.27
C ARG A 41 7.58 -3.35 -1.05
N GLU A 42 6.52 -2.57 -0.94
CA GLU A 42 5.51 -2.76 0.11
C GLU A 42 4.78 -4.11 -0.06
N LEU A 43 4.33 -4.43 -1.28
CA LEU A 43 3.69 -5.72 -1.56
C LEU A 43 4.64 -6.90 -1.27
N TRP A 44 5.92 -6.77 -1.63
CA TRP A 44 6.90 -7.82 -1.42
C TRP A 44 7.23 -8.09 0.06
N LYS A 45 6.95 -7.13 0.96
CA LYS A 45 7.09 -7.36 2.41
C LYS A 45 6.07 -8.39 2.94
N ASN A 46 5.07 -8.81 2.15
CA ASN A 46 4.07 -9.83 2.51
C ASN A 46 3.44 -9.57 3.89
N ASP A 47 3.29 -8.29 4.27
CA ASP A 47 2.75 -7.91 5.57
C ASP A 47 1.24 -7.68 5.52
N LEU A 48 0.61 -7.75 4.34
CA LEU A 48 -0.82 -7.62 4.20
C LEU A 48 -1.50 -8.98 4.35
N VAL A 49 -2.38 -9.09 5.36
CA VAL A 49 -3.18 -10.30 5.58
C VAL A 49 -4.66 -10.01 5.39
N ALA A 50 -5.37 -10.92 4.74
CA ALA A 50 -6.82 -10.87 4.63
C ALA A 50 -7.45 -11.60 5.83
N LEU A 51 -8.23 -10.87 6.62
CA LEU A 51 -9.09 -11.46 7.64
C LEU A 51 -10.49 -11.66 7.09
N LYS A 52 -11.02 -12.87 7.31
CA LYS A 52 -12.42 -13.22 7.08
C LYS A 52 -13.13 -13.32 8.43
N GLY A 53 -14.32 -12.75 8.52
CA GLY A 53 -15.20 -12.88 9.68
C GLY A 53 -16.67 -12.70 9.30
N ALA A 54 -17.56 -12.84 10.27
CA ALA A 54 -18.98 -12.55 10.10
C ALA A 54 -19.33 -11.23 10.80
N CYS A 55 -20.26 -10.47 10.22
CA CYS A 55 -20.79 -9.28 10.83
C CYS A 55 -21.57 -9.66 12.10
N PRO A 56 -21.22 -9.13 13.29
CA PRO A 56 -21.96 -9.40 14.53
C PRO A 56 -23.38 -8.82 14.55
N ASN A 57 -23.75 -7.96 13.59
CA ASN A 57 -25.09 -7.38 13.49
C ASN A 57 -26.01 -8.18 12.54
N CYS A 58 -25.61 -8.41 11.29
CA CYS A 58 -26.44 -9.06 10.27
C CYS A 58 -26.02 -10.50 9.91
N GLY A 59 -24.84 -10.94 10.32
CA GLY A 59 -24.32 -12.28 10.03
C GLY A 59 -23.55 -12.42 8.71
N ASP A 60 -23.56 -11.42 7.83
CA ASP A 60 -22.87 -11.51 6.52
C ASP A 60 -21.34 -11.58 6.63
N GLU A 61 -20.73 -12.22 5.63
CA GLU A 61 -19.28 -12.34 5.55
C GLU A 61 -18.63 -10.98 5.26
N VAL A 62 -17.66 -10.62 6.10
CA VAL A 62 -16.91 -9.36 5.99
C VAL A 62 -15.42 -9.66 5.91
N PHE A 63 -14.73 -8.85 5.11
CA PHE A 63 -13.30 -9.00 4.83
C PHE A 63 -12.56 -7.71 5.18
N ALA A 64 -11.37 -7.86 5.75
CA ALA A 64 -10.48 -6.75 6.03
C ALA A 64 -9.04 -7.10 5.67
N PHE A 65 -8.38 -6.21 4.92
CA PHE A 65 -6.95 -6.34 4.63
C PHE A 65 -6.18 -5.51 5.64
N VAL A 66 -5.39 -6.17 6.48
CA VAL A 66 -4.67 -5.48 7.55
C VAL A 66 -3.17 -5.72 7.46
N ARG A 67 -2.39 -4.65 7.66
CA ARG A 67 -0.93 -4.73 7.72
C ARG A 67 -0.51 -5.31 9.08
N GLN A 68 0.29 -6.36 9.03
CA GLN A 68 0.72 -7.15 10.17
C GLN A 68 1.58 -6.36 11.18
N ASN A 69 2.26 -5.30 10.73
CA ASN A 69 3.06 -4.43 11.60
C ASN A 69 2.22 -3.49 12.48
N GLN A 70 0.91 -3.38 12.26
CA GLN A 70 0.01 -2.51 13.03
C GLN A 70 -0.79 -3.26 14.12
N SER A 71 -0.52 -4.57 14.30
CA SER A 71 -1.40 -5.51 15.00
C SER A 71 -1.69 -5.21 16.48
N ASN A 72 -0.89 -4.38 17.15
CA ASN A 72 -1.13 -4.00 18.55
C ASN A 72 -1.57 -2.55 18.77
N GLN A 73 -1.43 -1.66 17.77
CA GLN A 73 -1.61 -0.22 17.99
C GLN A 73 -2.74 0.42 17.17
N CYS A 74 -3.20 -0.21 16.09
CA CYS A 74 -4.29 0.33 15.29
C CYS A 74 -5.32 -0.75 14.96
N PRO A 75 -6.47 -0.80 15.66
CA PRO A 75 -7.58 -1.61 15.23
C PRO A 75 -8.08 -1.11 13.86
N HIS A 76 -8.33 -2.01 12.93
CA HIS A 76 -8.78 -1.65 11.59
C HIS A 76 -10.30 -1.50 11.59
N ARG A 77 -10.80 -0.32 11.19
CA ARG A 77 -12.24 -0.01 11.18
C ARG A 77 -12.77 -0.07 9.76
N THR A 78 -13.88 -0.78 9.60
CA THR A 78 -14.60 -0.88 8.32
C THR A 78 -16.10 -0.84 8.60
N GLU A 79 -16.90 -0.61 7.57
CA GLU A 79 -18.35 -0.75 7.67
C GLU A 79 -18.79 -2.09 7.09
N CYS A 80 -19.87 -2.65 7.63
CA CYS A 80 -20.50 -3.81 7.02
C CYS A 80 -21.17 -3.37 5.71
N HIS A 81 -20.82 -4.02 4.60
CA HIS A 81 -21.37 -3.71 3.28
C HIS A 81 -22.88 -3.96 3.12
N VAL A 82 -23.53 -4.64 4.08
CA VAL A 82 -24.97 -4.95 4.03
C VAL A 82 -25.79 -4.10 4.98
N CYS A 83 -25.31 -3.89 6.21
CA CYS A 83 -26.08 -3.20 7.26
C CYS A 83 -25.44 -1.89 7.74
N ASP A 84 -24.39 -1.42 7.06
CA ASP A 84 -23.63 -0.18 7.34
C ASP A 84 -23.16 -0.04 8.79
N SER A 85 -23.13 -1.14 9.52
CA SER A 85 -22.69 -1.17 10.91
C SER A 85 -21.19 -1.01 10.98
N MET A 86 -20.71 -0.12 11.86
CA MET A 86 -19.28 0.10 12.05
C MET A 86 -18.65 -1.10 12.76
N LEU A 87 -17.60 -1.66 12.17
CA LEU A 87 -16.91 -2.86 12.62
C LEU A 87 -15.45 -2.54 12.97
N GLU A 88 -14.95 -3.21 14.01
CA GLU A 88 -13.54 -3.17 14.42
C GLU A 88 -12.92 -4.55 14.27
N PHE A 89 -11.91 -4.68 13.41
CA PHE A 89 -11.10 -5.88 13.29
C PHE A 89 -9.90 -5.76 14.23
N ARG A 90 -9.82 -6.66 15.20
CA ARG A 90 -8.64 -6.82 16.07
C ARG A 90 -7.88 -8.06 15.67
N LEU A 91 -6.60 -7.89 15.36
CA LEU A 91 -5.71 -8.99 15.00
C LEU A 91 -4.90 -9.40 16.22
N LYS A 92 -4.68 -10.70 16.33
CA LYS A 92 -3.68 -11.29 17.21
C LYS A 92 -2.74 -12.09 16.32
N VAL A 93 -1.47 -11.74 16.41
CA VAL A 93 -0.42 -12.33 15.59
C VAL A 93 0.39 -13.28 16.47
N GLU A 94 0.34 -14.57 16.16
CA GLU A 94 1.18 -15.58 16.81
C GLU A 94 2.34 -15.96 15.89
N GLN A 95 3.54 -15.91 16.44
CA GLN A 95 4.73 -16.42 15.77
C GLN A 95 4.95 -17.86 16.23
N SER A 96 5.05 -18.79 15.29
CA SER A 96 5.42 -20.16 15.60
C SER A 96 6.83 -20.20 16.21
N ILE A 97 6.99 -20.97 17.29
CA ILE A 97 8.24 -21.08 18.06
C ILE A 97 9.23 -22.07 17.38
N SER A 98 8.83 -22.72 16.28
CA SER A 98 9.63 -23.73 15.60
C SER A 98 10.67 -23.13 14.64
N ARG A 99 11.95 -23.50 14.85
CA ARG A 99 13.12 -23.08 14.04
C ARG A 99 13.02 -23.33 12.51
N HIS A 100 12.15 -24.21 12.05
CA HIS A 100 12.12 -24.71 10.66
C HIS A 100 11.04 -24.08 9.75
N GLY A 101 10.37 -23.04 10.22
CA GLY A 101 9.44 -22.28 9.40
C GLY A 101 8.81 -21.20 10.25
N ARG A 102 9.21 -19.93 10.01
CA ARG A 102 8.59 -18.75 10.61
C ARG A 102 7.18 -18.54 10.04
N GLN A 103 6.31 -19.51 10.23
CA GLN A 103 4.91 -19.39 9.85
C GLN A 103 4.25 -18.49 10.89
N LYS A 104 3.93 -17.27 10.45
CA LYS A 104 3.30 -16.25 11.28
C LYS A 104 1.80 -16.40 11.08
N TRP A 105 1.14 -16.94 12.10
CA TRP A 105 -0.30 -17.11 12.09
C TRP A 105 -0.95 -15.80 12.51
N VAL A 106 -1.87 -15.31 11.69
CA VAL A 106 -2.69 -14.16 12.04
C VAL A 106 -4.12 -14.61 12.14
N TYR A 107 -4.70 -14.42 13.31
CA TYR A 107 -6.11 -14.63 13.56
C TYR A 107 -6.68 -13.37 14.19
N GLY A 108 -7.99 -13.21 14.17
CA GLY A 108 -8.61 -11.99 14.67
C GLY A 108 -10.04 -12.19 15.10
N ARG A 109 -10.63 -11.12 15.62
CA ARG A 109 -12.04 -11.03 15.96
C ARG A 109 -12.63 -9.76 15.38
N VAL A 110 -13.90 -9.83 15.01
CA VAL A 110 -14.69 -8.70 14.51
C VAL A 110 -15.60 -8.23 15.65
N TYR A 111 -15.55 -6.94 15.96
CA TYR A 111 -16.39 -6.32 16.98
C TYR A 111 -17.32 -5.29 16.36
N LEU A 112 -18.54 -5.21 16.87
CA LEU A 112 -19.47 -4.14 16.54
C LEU A 112 -19.07 -2.89 17.32
N ILE A 113 -18.79 -1.79 16.62
CA ILE A 113 -18.66 -0.48 17.24
C ILE A 113 -20.02 0.18 17.19
N ARG A 114 -20.57 0.53 18.35
CA ARG A 114 -21.65 1.52 18.39
C ARG A 114 -21.04 2.86 17.99
N GLN A 115 -21.42 3.39 16.83
CA GLN A 115 -21.28 4.82 16.59
C GLN A 115 -22.08 5.49 17.71
N GLN A 116 -21.40 6.01 18.73
CA GLN A 116 -22.02 6.88 19.72
C GLN A 116 -22.58 8.05 18.92
N GLY A 117 -23.87 7.98 18.67
CA GLY A 117 -24.55 8.93 17.82
C GLY A 117 -24.27 10.34 18.31
N ARG A 118 -24.14 11.26 17.34
CA ARG A 118 -24.55 12.66 17.44
C ARG A 118 -25.99 12.76 17.97
N ARG A 119 -26.22 12.37 19.22
CA ARG A 119 -27.46 12.55 19.98
C ARG A 119 -27.12 13.46 21.15
N GLN A 120 -26.90 14.73 20.84
CA GLN A 120 -27.14 15.89 21.72
C GLN A 120 -26.53 17.14 21.08
N ARG A 121 -27.11 17.63 19.99
CA ARG A 121 -27.19 19.08 19.73
C ARG A 121 -28.46 19.36 18.96
N GLN A 122 -29.43 19.87 19.73
CA GLN A 122 -30.57 20.72 19.39
C GLN A 122 -31.65 20.13 18.49
#